data_AF-A0A317JC05-F1
#
_entry.id   AF-A0A317JC05-F1
#
_cell.length_a   1.000
_cell.length_b   1.000
_cell.length_c   1.000
_cell.angle_alpha   90.00
_cell.angle_beta   90.00
_cell.angle_gamma   90.00
#
_symmetry.space_group_name_H-M   'P 1'
#
loop_
_entity.id
_entity.type
_entity.pdbx_description
1 polymer ?
#
loop_
_entity_poly.entity_id
_entity_poly.type
_entity_poly.pdbx_seq_one_letter_code
_entity_poly.pdbx_strand_id
1 'polypeptide(L)'
;MTRQYRKRLRLTFGAGIVLVLLAGFQNCAQSVGGMVTDSTPVSALDNKISASQFRELIMNDLNNNRTIDLDIDSGVAVDESNNHRYCLPLSERDALSQILGQAEVCEPIQHASPSQQCSAEYVFPYAQLRSSGLAVNLGEKRDGCESPIDLCGESSTALKSFIIAALSRIETLDCP
;
A
#
# COMPACT_ATOMS: atom_id res chain seq x y z
N MET A 1 24.95 39.97 -50.98
CA MET A 1 26.06 39.04 -51.33
C MET A 1 26.47 38.39 -50.01
N THR A 2 26.41 37.08 -49.74
CA THR A 2 26.76 35.91 -50.56
C THR A 2 26.31 34.63 -49.84
N ARG A 3 25.83 33.66 -50.63
CA ARG A 3 25.96 32.18 -50.50
C ARG A 3 25.19 31.44 -49.39
N GLN A 4 23.98 31.02 -49.78
CA GLN A 4 23.45 29.68 -49.47
C GLN A 4 24.45 28.59 -49.88
N TYR A 5 24.61 27.55 -49.06
CA TYR A 5 25.05 26.23 -49.53
C TYR A 5 24.73 25.12 -48.52
N ARG A 6 24.42 23.96 -49.11
CA ARG A 6 24.40 22.58 -48.55
C ARG A 6 23.07 22.13 -47.93
N LYS A 7 22.64 20.89 -48.15
CA LYS A 7 22.76 19.88 -49.22
C LYS A 7 21.85 18.77 -48.69
N ARG A 8 20.93 18.28 -49.52
CA ARG A 8 20.00 17.20 -49.17
C ARG A 8 20.78 15.91 -48.88
N LEU A 9 20.43 15.21 -47.80
CA LEU A 9 20.68 13.78 -47.68
C LEU A 9 19.37 13.08 -47.35
N ARG A 10 18.87 12.34 -48.35
CA ARG A 10 17.69 11.48 -48.24
C ARG A 10 18.13 10.19 -47.57
N LEU A 11 17.53 9.87 -46.42
CA LEU A 11 17.66 8.56 -45.80
C LEU A 11 16.32 7.84 -45.98
N THR A 12 16.25 7.02 -47.03
CA THR A 12 15.21 5.99 -47.21
C THR A 12 15.57 4.79 -46.34
N PHE A 13 14.85 4.61 -45.24
CA PHE A 13 14.71 3.33 -44.54
C PHE A 13 13.27 2.89 -44.81
N GLY A 14 12.99 1.85 -45.59
CA GLY A 14 13.44 0.49 -45.35
C GLY A 14 12.35 -0.23 -44.56
N ALA A 15 11.18 -0.43 -45.19
CA ALA A 15 10.06 -1.18 -44.62
C ALA A 15 10.41 -2.67 -44.58
N GLY A 16 11.04 -3.09 -43.49
CA GLY A 16 11.29 -4.49 -43.17
C GLY A 16 10.20 -5.02 -42.25
N ILE A 17 9.26 -5.77 -42.81
CA ILE A 17 8.28 -6.59 -42.09
C ILE A 17 9.06 -7.63 -41.29
N VAL A 18 9.03 -7.54 -39.96
CA VAL A 18 9.49 -8.60 -39.06
C VAL A 18 8.26 -9.18 -38.37
N LEU A 19 7.79 -10.27 -38.94
CA LEU A 19 6.65 -11.06 -38.49
C LEU A 19 7.21 -12.15 -37.56
N VAL A 20 7.26 -11.88 -36.25
CA VAL A 20 7.64 -12.89 -35.24
C VAL A 20 6.36 -13.54 -34.73
N LEU A 21 6.01 -14.67 -35.35
CA LEU A 21 5.12 -15.67 -34.79
C LEU A 21 5.90 -16.47 -33.74
N LEU A 22 5.66 -16.21 -32.45
CA LEU A 22 6.03 -17.13 -31.39
C LEU A 22 4.77 -17.78 -30.82
N ALA A 23 4.60 -19.02 -31.25
CA ALA A 23 3.64 -19.96 -30.71
C ALA A 23 4.07 -20.43 -29.31
N GLY A 24 3.08 -20.72 -28.47
CA GLY A 24 3.14 -21.88 -27.57
C GLY A 24 3.47 -21.61 -26.11
N PHE A 25 2.48 -21.15 -25.35
CA PHE A 25 2.30 -21.62 -23.98
C PHE A 25 0.89 -22.22 -23.85
N GLN A 26 0.71 -23.43 -24.37
CA GLN A 26 -0.34 -24.33 -23.89
C GLN A 26 0.21 -25.03 -22.65
N ASN A 27 0.22 -24.34 -21.51
CA ASN A 27 0.41 -25.01 -20.23
C ASN A 27 -0.89 -25.71 -19.86
N CYS A 28 -0.80 -27.02 -19.70
CA CYS A 28 -1.87 -27.92 -19.34
C CYS A 28 -2.48 -27.53 -17.98
N ALA A 29 -3.81 -27.45 -17.93
CA ALA A 29 -4.55 -27.59 -16.67
C ALA A 29 -5.86 -28.35 -16.96
N GLN A 30 -5.76 -29.65 -17.22
CA GLN A 30 -6.88 -30.58 -17.04
C GLN A 30 -6.38 -31.83 -16.33
N SER A 31 -6.79 -31.96 -15.07
CA SER A 31 -6.68 -33.10 -14.17
C SER A 31 -6.95 -32.53 -12.77
N VAL A 32 -8.03 -32.77 -12.03
CA VAL A 32 -8.88 -33.95 -11.90
C VAL A 32 -10.23 -33.45 -11.36
N GLY A 33 -11.34 -34.04 -11.80
CA GLY A 33 -12.59 -33.99 -11.03
C GLY A 33 -12.38 -34.72 -9.71
N GLY A 34 -12.52 -34.02 -8.60
CA GLY A 34 -12.36 -34.58 -7.28
C GLY A 34 -12.93 -33.65 -6.24
N MET A 35 -14.13 -33.99 -5.77
CA MET A 35 -14.70 -33.64 -4.47
C MET A 35 -14.85 -32.13 -4.19
N VAL A 36 -16.11 -31.69 -4.15
CA VAL A 36 -16.50 -30.54 -3.31
C VAL A 36 -16.16 -30.96 -1.87
N THR A 37 -14.92 -30.73 -1.45
CA THR A 37 -14.67 -30.50 -0.03
C THR A 37 -15.39 -29.22 0.26
N ASP A 38 -16.40 -29.33 1.11
CA ASP A 38 -17.02 -28.22 1.81
C ASP A 38 -15.89 -27.41 2.47
N SER A 39 -15.31 -26.50 1.70
CA SER A 39 -14.38 -25.50 2.19
C SER A 39 -15.25 -24.50 2.90
N THR A 40 -15.70 -24.88 4.10
CA THR A 40 -15.93 -23.88 5.13
C THR A 40 -14.67 -23.05 5.08
N PRO A 41 -14.73 -21.76 4.68
CA PRO A 41 -13.56 -20.92 4.76
C PRO A 41 -13.14 -21.02 6.21
N VAL A 42 -12.01 -21.70 6.45
CA VAL A 42 -11.34 -21.65 7.75
C VAL A 42 -11.01 -20.19 7.83
N SER A 43 -11.92 -19.42 8.44
CA SER A 43 -11.71 -18.01 8.72
C SER A 43 -10.38 -18.03 9.43
N ALA A 44 -9.37 -17.44 8.80
CA ALA A 44 -8.06 -17.34 9.38
C ALA A 44 -8.30 -16.86 10.80
N LEU A 45 -7.81 -17.64 11.77
CA LEU A 45 -7.92 -17.24 13.15
C LEU A 45 -7.06 -15.99 13.20
N ASP A 46 -7.68 -14.83 13.34
CA ASP A 46 -6.98 -13.55 13.39
C ASP A 46 -6.98 -13.07 14.84
N ASN A 47 -5.82 -12.63 15.32
CA ASN A 47 -5.76 -11.84 16.53
C ASN A 47 -6.35 -10.47 16.20
N LYS A 48 -7.37 -10.08 16.96
CA LYS A 48 -8.06 -8.82 16.78
C LYS A 48 -7.67 -7.84 17.87
N ILE A 49 -7.20 -6.67 17.44
CA ILE A 49 -6.76 -5.60 18.32
C ILE A 49 -7.58 -4.36 17.95
N SER A 50 -8.30 -3.76 18.89
CA SER A 50 -9.09 -2.54 18.58
C SER A 50 -8.16 -1.42 18.10
N ALA A 51 -8.48 -0.81 16.95
CA ALA A 51 -7.68 0.27 16.41
C ALA A 51 -7.85 1.59 17.22
N SER A 52 -8.93 1.70 18.00
CA SER A 52 -9.24 2.86 18.83
C SER A 52 -8.23 3.12 19.97
N GLN A 53 -7.37 2.14 20.30
CA GLN A 53 -6.34 2.30 21.32
C GLN A 53 -5.07 3.00 20.81
N PHE A 54 -4.92 3.10 19.48
CA PHE A 54 -3.80 3.80 18.87
C PHE A 54 -4.01 5.31 18.97
N ARG A 55 -2.91 6.05 19.06
CA ARG A 55 -2.88 7.51 19.28
C ARG A 55 -2.07 8.25 18.24
N GLU A 56 -1.19 7.54 17.55
CA GLU A 56 -0.36 8.04 16.46
C GLU A 56 -0.64 7.23 15.19
N LEU A 57 -0.71 7.92 14.05
CA LEU A 57 -0.75 7.34 12.72
C LEU A 57 0.44 7.86 11.92
N ILE A 58 1.36 6.97 11.58
CA ILE A 58 2.47 7.29 10.69
C ILE A 58 2.07 6.95 9.26
N MET A 59 2.11 7.95 8.37
CA MET A 59 1.78 7.83 6.96
C MET A 59 3.06 7.81 6.12
N ASN A 60 3.24 6.76 5.31
CA ASN A 60 4.41 6.62 4.44
C ASN A 60 4.09 7.14 3.04
N ASP A 61 4.71 8.25 2.65
CA ASP A 61 4.59 8.79 1.29
C ASP A 61 5.76 8.29 0.45
N LEU A 62 5.58 7.10 -0.12
CA LEU A 62 6.59 6.42 -0.93
C LEU A 62 6.97 7.20 -2.20
N ASN A 63 6.08 8.06 -2.69
CA ASN A 63 6.33 8.84 -3.90
C ASN A 63 7.31 10.00 -3.62
N ASN A 64 7.20 10.60 -2.44
CA ASN A 64 8.05 11.71 -2.01
C ASN A 64 9.17 11.28 -1.05
N ASN A 65 9.24 9.99 -0.70
CA ASN A 65 10.20 9.43 0.25
C ASN A 65 10.22 10.19 1.59
N ARG A 66 9.02 10.46 2.13
CA ARG A 66 8.82 11.14 3.41
C ARG A 66 7.86 10.37 4.30
N THR A 67 7.95 10.65 5.59
CA THR A 67 7.13 10.04 6.63
C THR A 67 6.47 11.15 7.43
N ILE A 68 5.14 11.07 7.56
CA ILE A 68 4.33 12.03 8.31
C ILE A 68 3.82 11.36 9.56
N ASP A 69 4.25 11.81 10.74
CA ASP A 69 3.75 11.36 12.04
C ASP A 69 2.56 12.21 12.47
N LEU A 70 1.36 11.62 12.52
CA LEU A 70 0.11 12.28 12.88
C LEU A 70 -0.35 11.84 14.27
N ASP A 71 -0.41 12.78 15.20
CA ASP A 71 -1.13 12.62 16.46
C ASP A 71 -2.65 12.68 16.19
N ILE A 72 -3.34 11.56 16.40
CA ILE A 72 -4.75 11.38 16.05
C ILE A 72 -5.64 12.33 16.88
N ASP A 73 -5.30 12.47 18.17
CA ASP A 73 -6.11 13.21 19.13
C ASP A 73 -6.06 14.72 18.89
N SER A 74 -4.91 15.27 18.50
CA SER A 74 -4.70 16.71 18.24
C SER A 74 -4.81 17.07 16.76
N GLY A 75 -4.64 16.10 15.87
CA GLY A 75 -4.55 16.30 14.42
C GLY A 75 -3.29 17.01 13.96
N VAL A 76 -2.27 17.11 14.82
CA VAL A 76 -0.97 17.67 14.43
C VAL A 76 -0.17 16.58 13.72
N ALA A 77 0.21 16.86 12.49
CA ALA A 77 1.12 16.05 11.69
C ALA A 77 2.51 16.70 11.65
N VAL A 78 3.56 15.89 11.72
CA VAL A 78 4.95 16.33 11.61
C VAL A 78 5.64 15.54 10.52
N ASP A 79 6.26 16.23 9.56
CA ASP A 79 7.13 15.60 8.58
C ASP A 79 8.51 15.34 9.19
N GLU A 80 8.89 14.07 9.31
CA GLU A 80 10.15 13.67 9.93
C GLU A 80 11.38 14.18 9.17
N SER A 81 11.24 14.46 7.86
CA SER A 81 12.37 14.86 7.01
C SER A 81 12.83 16.30 7.26
N ASN A 82 11.91 17.19 7.63
CA ASN A 82 12.15 18.63 7.76
C ASN A 82 11.60 19.24 9.07
N ASN A 83 10.92 18.44 9.91
CA ASN A 83 10.22 18.87 11.12
C ASN A 83 9.13 19.93 10.89
N HIS A 84 8.61 20.03 9.66
CA HIS A 84 7.50 20.91 9.34
C HIS A 84 6.21 20.37 9.96
N ARG A 85 5.38 21.27 10.46
CA ARG A 85 4.15 20.93 11.19
C ARG A 85 2.92 21.28 10.35
N TYR A 86 2.02 20.31 10.24
CA TYR A 86 0.73 20.43 9.58
C TYR A 86 -0.40 20.20 10.58
N CYS A 87 -1.54 20.82 10.33
CA CYS A 87 -2.71 20.75 11.19
C CYS A 87 -3.89 20.26 10.38
N LEU A 88 -4.35 19.03 10.67
CA LEU A 88 -5.55 18.50 10.04
C LEU A 88 -6.77 19.33 10.46
N PRO A 89 -7.66 19.70 9.50
CA PRO A 89 -8.95 20.28 9.81
C PRO A 89 -9.76 19.38 10.73
N LEU A 90 -10.59 19.97 11.59
CA LEU A 90 -11.44 19.23 12.54
C LEU A 90 -12.27 18.15 11.85
N SER A 91 -12.84 18.44 10.69
CA SER A 91 -13.62 17.47 9.91
C SER A 91 -12.83 16.24 9.47
N GLU A 92 -11.54 16.40 9.19
CA GLU A 92 -10.67 15.28 8.80
C GLU A 92 -10.24 14.46 10.00
N ARG A 93 -10.00 15.12 11.14
CA ARG A 93 -9.73 14.45 12.42
C ARG A 93 -10.92 13.60 12.86
N ASP A 94 -12.14 14.13 12.73
CA ASP A 94 -13.36 13.41 13.05
C ASP A 94 -13.55 12.21 12.12
N ALA A 95 -13.29 12.37 10.82
CA ALA A 95 -13.35 11.28 9.85
C ALA A 95 -12.33 10.17 10.18
N LEU A 96 -11.08 10.53 10.51
CA LEU A 96 -10.05 9.58 10.91
C LEU A 96 -10.44 8.85 12.21
N SER A 97 -10.94 9.59 13.20
CA SER A 97 -11.39 9.06 14.47
C SER A 97 -12.56 8.08 14.28
N GLN A 98 -13.46 8.36 13.35
CA GLN A 98 -14.55 7.45 13.00
C GLN A 98 -14.02 6.16 12.34
N ILE A 99 -13.08 6.26 11.41
CA ILE A 99 -12.45 5.09 10.77
C ILE A 99 -11.80 4.20 11.82
N LEU A 100 -10.95 4.77 12.68
CA LEU A 100 -10.19 3.99 13.67
C LEU A 100 -11.04 3.56 14.87
N GLY A 101 -12.07 4.33 15.23
CA GLY A 101 -12.95 4.06 16.38
C GLY A 101 -13.79 2.80 16.23
N GLN A 102 -14.12 2.43 14.99
CA GLN A 102 -14.88 1.19 14.67
C GLN A 102 -14.01 0.08 14.07
N ALA A 103 -12.72 0.34 13.83
CA ALA A 103 -11.83 -0.61 13.21
C ALA A 103 -11.18 -1.56 14.22
N GLU A 104 -10.85 -2.74 13.71
CA GLU A 104 -9.99 -3.72 14.36
C GLU A 104 -8.77 -3.91 13.45
N VAL A 105 -7.60 -4.08 14.04
CA VAL A 105 -6.44 -4.65 13.37
C VAL A 105 -6.62 -6.16 13.34
N CYS A 106 -6.50 -6.76 12.16
CA CYS A 106 -6.48 -8.19 11.92
C CYS A 106 -5.03 -8.62 11.74
N GLU A 107 -4.48 -9.28 12.76
CA GLU A 107 -3.17 -9.93 12.72
C GLU A 107 -3.36 -11.43 12.45
N PRO A 108 -2.93 -11.95 11.30
CA PRO A 108 -3.08 -13.36 10.98
C PRO A 108 -2.30 -14.24 11.95
N ILE A 109 -2.96 -15.22 12.59
CA ILE A 109 -2.29 -16.19 13.48
C ILE A 109 -1.55 -17.27 12.66
N GLN A 110 -1.82 -17.35 11.34
CA GLN A 110 -1.24 -18.39 10.51
C GLN A 110 0.26 -18.17 10.27
N HIS A 111 1.06 -19.02 10.91
CA HIS A 111 2.42 -19.28 10.49
C HIS A 111 2.39 -20.13 9.22
N ALA A 112 3.17 -19.75 8.20
CA ALA A 112 3.38 -20.56 7.02
C ALA A 112 3.69 -22.01 7.43
N SER A 113 3.04 -22.99 6.80
CA SER A 113 3.34 -24.40 7.08
C SER A 113 4.84 -24.63 6.88
N PRO A 114 5.53 -25.39 7.74
CA PRO A 114 6.95 -25.70 7.56
C PRO A 114 7.30 -26.32 6.21
N SER A 115 6.31 -26.90 5.51
CA SER A 115 6.47 -27.49 4.18
C SER A 115 6.21 -26.53 3.01
N GLN A 116 5.79 -25.29 3.27
CA GLN A 116 5.43 -24.33 2.24
C GLN A 116 6.68 -23.56 1.79
N GLN A 117 6.98 -23.62 0.50
CA GLN A 117 8.04 -22.79 -0.10
C GLN A 117 7.45 -21.43 -0.44
N CYS A 118 7.96 -20.39 0.22
CA CYS A 118 7.52 -19.01 0.02
C CYS A 118 8.61 -18.24 -0.73
N SER A 119 8.20 -17.41 -1.68
CA SER A 119 9.13 -16.46 -2.31
C SER A 119 9.53 -15.37 -1.31
N ALA A 120 10.75 -14.87 -1.42
CA ALA A 120 11.15 -13.65 -0.73
C ALA A 120 10.48 -12.46 -1.43
N GLU A 121 9.33 -12.02 -0.90
CA GLU A 121 8.60 -10.85 -1.35
C GLU A 121 8.40 -9.94 -0.15
N TYR A 122 8.94 -8.72 -0.24
CA TYR A 122 8.76 -7.71 0.80
C TYR A 122 7.88 -6.57 0.28
N VAL A 123 6.82 -6.26 1.02
CA VAL A 123 5.95 -5.11 0.81
C VAL A 123 6.08 -4.19 2.00
N PHE A 124 6.49 -2.94 1.75
CA PHE A 124 6.65 -1.92 2.78
C PHE A 124 5.27 -1.46 3.29
N PRO A 125 5.09 -1.23 4.61
CA PRO A 125 3.81 -0.79 5.15
C PRO A 125 3.36 0.55 4.57
N TYR A 126 2.07 0.67 4.26
CA TYR A 126 1.51 1.95 3.81
C TYR A 126 1.30 2.92 4.99
N ALA A 127 1.16 2.39 6.21
CA ALA A 127 1.01 3.16 7.43
C ALA A 127 1.48 2.36 8.65
N GLN A 128 1.73 3.05 9.76
CA GLN A 128 1.96 2.42 11.05
C GLN A 128 1.03 3.06 12.10
N LEU A 129 0.38 2.22 12.91
CA LEU A 129 -0.38 2.66 14.08
C LEU A 129 0.48 2.50 15.33
N ARG A 130 0.52 3.53 16.18
CA ARG A 130 1.34 3.55 17.39
C ARG A 130 0.57 4.01 18.63
N SER A 131 0.89 3.40 19.76
CA SER A 131 0.45 3.85 21.09
C SER A 131 1.29 3.17 22.17
N SER A 132 1.83 3.95 23.11
CA SER A 132 2.43 3.50 24.37
C SER A 132 3.12 2.13 24.34
N GLY A 133 4.15 1.97 23.48
CA GLY A 133 4.97 0.76 23.40
C GLY A 133 4.43 -0.33 22.44
N LEU A 134 3.28 -0.12 21.81
CA LEU A 134 2.75 -0.93 20.73
C LEU A 134 2.90 -0.20 19.40
N ALA A 135 3.36 -0.91 18.37
CA ALA A 135 3.43 -0.44 17.00
C ALA A 135 2.96 -1.54 16.05
N VAL A 136 2.13 -1.19 15.08
CA VAL A 136 1.60 -2.12 14.06
C VAL A 136 1.85 -1.55 12.68
N ASN A 137 2.57 -2.31 11.85
CA ASN A 137 2.87 -1.95 10.47
C ASN A 137 1.74 -2.44 9.53
N LEU A 138 0.87 -1.54 9.11
CA LEU A 138 -0.28 -1.88 8.28
C LEU A 138 0.14 -2.13 6.83
N GLY A 139 -0.29 -3.26 6.28
CA GLY A 139 0.00 -3.71 4.92
C GLY A 139 1.43 -4.22 4.71
N GLU A 140 2.24 -4.35 5.77
CA GLU A 140 3.56 -4.96 5.65
C GLU A 140 3.43 -6.45 5.31
N LYS A 141 4.26 -6.91 4.37
CA LYS A 141 4.43 -8.34 4.02
C LYS A 141 5.92 -8.63 3.97
N ARG A 142 6.39 -9.68 4.64
CA ARG A 142 7.82 -10.04 4.71
C ARG A 142 8.19 -11.24 3.86
N ASP A 143 7.22 -12.11 3.59
CA ASP A 143 7.39 -13.24 2.69
C ASP A 143 6.14 -13.47 1.84
N GLY A 144 6.28 -14.21 0.73
CA GLY A 144 5.22 -14.44 -0.25
C GLY A 144 3.97 -15.15 0.27
N CYS A 145 4.05 -15.84 1.41
CA CYS A 145 2.94 -16.62 1.99
C CYS A 145 2.24 -15.91 3.14
N GLU A 146 2.90 -14.92 3.74
CA GLU A 146 2.35 -14.12 4.81
C GLU A 146 1.15 -13.30 4.31
N SER A 147 0.06 -13.36 5.07
CA SER A 147 -1.02 -12.39 4.94
C SER A 147 -0.63 -11.14 5.72
N PRO A 148 -0.71 -9.94 5.14
CA PRO A 148 -0.25 -8.73 5.81
C PRO A 148 -1.16 -8.40 7.00
N ILE A 149 -0.56 -7.84 8.04
CA ILE A 149 -1.31 -7.24 9.15
C ILE A 149 -1.97 -5.96 8.63
N ASP A 150 -3.29 -5.81 8.76
CA ASP A 150 -4.02 -4.64 8.27
C ASP A 150 -5.28 -4.40 9.13
N LEU A 151 -6.04 -3.35 8.84
CA LEU A 151 -7.38 -3.20 9.39
C LEU A 151 -8.33 -4.24 8.78
N CYS A 152 -9.26 -4.74 9.58
CA CYS A 152 -10.27 -5.69 9.13
C CYS A 152 -11.30 -5.01 8.21
N GLY A 153 -11.68 -5.71 7.13
CA GLY A 153 -12.83 -5.34 6.29
C GLY A 153 -12.70 -3.98 5.58
N GLU A 154 -13.80 -3.24 5.51
CA GLU A 154 -13.88 -1.96 4.78
C GLU A 154 -13.01 -0.86 5.39
N SER A 155 -12.67 -0.97 6.68
CA SER A 155 -11.84 0.00 7.38
C SER A 155 -10.43 0.13 6.78
N SER A 156 -9.87 -0.95 6.22
CA SER A 156 -8.57 -0.88 5.52
C SER A 156 -8.65 0.02 4.28
N THR A 157 -9.68 -0.17 3.46
CA THR A 157 -9.90 0.65 2.26
C THR A 157 -10.19 2.11 2.64
N ALA A 158 -10.99 2.34 3.69
CA ALA A 158 -11.30 3.67 4.19
C ALA A 158 -10.04 4.40 4.67
N LEU A 159 -9.18 3.73 5.47
CA LEU A 159 -7.94 4.33 5.95
C LEU A 159 -6.96 4.62 4.81
N LYS A 160 -6.75 3.67 3.88
CA LYS A 160 -5.90 3.90 2.70
C LYS A 160 -6.36 5.11 1.89
N SER A 161 -7.67 5.22 1.66
CA SER A 161 -8.26 6.35 0.94
C SER A 161 -8.06 7.67 1.68
N PHE A 162 -8.24 7.66 3.01
CA PHE A 162 -7.98 8.82 3.85
C PHE A 162 -6.51 9.27 3.75
N ILE A 163 -5.56 8.36 3.89
CA ILE A 163 -4.12 8.65 3.85
C ILE A 163 -3.72 9.23 2.49
N ILE A 164 -4.13 8.61 1.38
CA ILE A 164 -3.86 9.12 0.03
C ILE A 164 -4.36 10.55 -0.11
N ALA A 165 -5.60 10.80 0.33
CA ALA A 165 -6.20 12.12 0.25
C ALA A 165 -5.45 13.13 1.13
N ALA A 166 -5.12 12.77 2.37
CA ALA A 166 -4.39 13.62 3.31
C ALA A 166 -2.99 13.99 2.76
N LEU A 167 -2.20 13.02 2.33
CA LEU A 167 -0.87 13.23 1.75
C LEU A 167 -0.90 14.11 0.50
N SER A 168 -1.96 14.00 -0.33
CA SER A 168 -2.09 14.82 -1.55
C SER A 168 -2.28 16.32 -1.29
N ARG A 169 -2.72 16.70 -0.08
CA ARG A 169 -3.00 18.09 0.29
C ARG A 169 -2.21 18.59 1.51
N ILE A 170 -1.37 17.74 2.11
CA ILE A 170 -0.73 18.01 3.41
C ILE A 170 0.03 19.33 3.42
N GLU A 171 0.69 19.68 2.31
CA GLU A 171 1.46 20.93 2.14
C GLU A 171 0.61 22.21 2.18
N THR A 172 -0.72 22.08 2.09
CA THR A 172 -1.65 23.21 2.20
C THR A 172 -2.21 23.36 3.62
N LEU A 173 -1.86 22.45 4.52
CA LEU A 173 -2.40 22.36 5.88
C LEU A 173 -1.42 22.91 6.92
N ASP A 174 -0.73 24.01 6.62
CA ASP A 174 0.18 24.65 7.57
C ASP A 174 -0.54 25.01 8.87
N CYS A 175 0.08 24.68 10.00
CA CYS A 175 -0.40 25.15 11.29
C CYS A 175 -0.21 26.67 11.42
N PRO A 176 -1.18 27.40 11.99
CA PRO A 176 -1.04 28.83 12.28
C PRO A 176 -0.03 29.13 13.38
#